data_AF-A0A1X7SXJ7-F1
#
_entry.id   AF-A0A1X7SXJ7-F1
#
_cell.length_a   1.000
_cell.length_b   1.000
_cell.length_c   1.000
_cell.angle_alpha   90.00
_cell.angle_beta   90.00
_cell.angle_gamma   90.00
#
_symmetry.space_group_name_H-M   'P 1'
#
loop_
_entity.id
_entity.type
_entity.pdbx_description
1 polymer ?
#
loop_
_entity_poly.entity_id
_entity_poly.type
_entity_poly.pdbx_seq_one_letter_code
_entity_poly.pdbx_strand_id
1 'polypeptide(L)'
;MEASKQCPHCSSCYKFQSSLNKHIAKKHPDESSKENLRESRISCPNCSEKYVGDRIGVGREREMERSSYKFITLTSLIHHLEKSHNEKVPINKLSFESMKEFYLWKKQEEQSSDSLYVQDSGCRLQGLNCKRYYYCHRSGVFKAKGKGLRVLKIQGSCKINQFCTANMQVSEDTVTGKVTVTHCSQHIGHTLDMSS
;
A
#
# COMPACT_ATOMS: atom_id res chain seq x y z
N MET A 1 -7.89 -25.29 17.91
CA MET A 1 -8.48 -25.85 16.67
C MET A 1 -8.00 -24.99 15.52
N GLU A 2 -7.03 -25.47 14.73
CA GLU A 2 -6.43 -24.70 13.63
C GLU A 2 -7.37 -24.71 12.41
N ALA A 3 -7.68 -23.53 11.87
CA ALA A 3 -8.56 -23.42 10.70
C ALA A 3 -7.83 -23.88 9.42
N SER A 4 -8.15 -25.08 8.93
CA SER A 4 -7.68 -25.60 7.64
C SER A 4 -8.47 -25.00 6.47
N LYS A 5 -7.80 -24.66 5.37
CA LYS A 5 -8.39 -24.15 4.13
C LYS A 5 -8.56 -25.28 3.12
N GLN A 6 -9.79 -25.59 2.73
CA GLN A 6 -10.11 -26.64 1.77
C GLN A 6 -10.24 -26.07 0.36
N CYS A 7 -9.85 -26.85 -0.66
CA CYS A 7 -10.05 -26.47 -2.05
C CYS A 7 -11.54 -26.55 -2.43
N PRO A 8 -12.10 -25.54 -3.12
CA PRO A 8 -13.50 -25.57 -3.57
C PRO A 8 -13.72 -26.52 -4.76
N HIS A 9 -12.66 -26.93 -5.46
CA HIS A 9 -12.74 -27.75 -6.67
C HIS A 9 -12.21 -29.18 -6.48
N CYS A 10 -11.69 -29.52 -5.29
CA CYS A 10 -11.30 -30.88 -4.94
C CYS A 10 -11.18 -31.08 -3.42
N SER A 11 -11.01 -32.33 -2.97
CA SER A 11 -10.92 -32.68 -1.54
C SER A 11 -9.58 -32.37 -0.87
N SER A 12 -8.75 -31.49 -1.45
CA SER A 12 -7.44 -31.14 -0.87
C SER A 12 -7.57 -30.10 0.24
N CYS A 13 -6.84 -30.30 1.35
CA CYS A 13 -6.81 -29.38 2.49
C CYS A 13 -5.41 -28.81 2.72
N TYR A 14 -5.35 -27.54 3.10
CA TYR A 14 -4.11 -26.79 3.28
C TYR A 14 -4.11 -26.01 4.59
N LYS A 15 -2.93 -25.92 5.20
CA LYS A 15 -2.71 -25.12 6.42
C LYS A 15 -2.71 -23.60 6.15
N PHE A 16 -2.38 -23.19 4.93
CA PHE A 16 -2.23 -21.78 4.54
C PHE A 16 -2.97 -21.48 3.24
N GLN A 17 -3.60 -20.31 3.15
CA GLN A 17 -4.28 -19.84 1.94
C GLN A 17 -3.33 -19.77 0.73
N SER A 18 -2.08 -19.36 0.94
CA SER A 18 -1.06 -19.31 -0.11
C SER A 18 -0.76 -20.69 -0.72
N SER A 19 -0.84 -21.76 0.06
CA SER A 19 -0.66 -23.13 -0.42
C SER A 19 -1.87 -23.61 -1.21
N LEU A 20 -3.08 -23.29 -0.75
CA LEU A 20 -4.31 -23.55 -1.50
C LEU A 20 -4.32 -22.82 -2.85
N ASN A 21 -3.93 -21.55 -2.86
CA ASN A 21 -3.90 -20.73 -4.07
C ASN A 21 -2.92 -21.27 -5.11
N LYS A 22 -1.73 -21.74 -4.68
CA LYS A 22 -0.77 -22.42 -5.57
C LYS A 22 -1.34 -23.71 -6.15
N HIS A 23 -2.10 -24.46 -5.35
CA HIS A 23 -2.78 -25.65 -5.81
C HIS A 23 -3.84 -25.32 -6.87
N ILE A 24 -4.71 -24.33 -6.63
CA ILE A 24 -5.74 -23.88 -7.58
C ILE A 24 -5.06 -23.42 -8.88
N ALA A 25 -4.05 -22.57 -8.82
CA ALA A 25 -3.32 -22.12 -10.02
C ALA A 25 -2.70 -23.28 -10.83
N LYS A 26 -2.31 -24.38 -10.18
CA LYS A 26 -1.65 -25.52 -10.84
C LYS A 26 -2.62 -26.61 -11.30
N LYS A 27 -3.71 -26.84 -10.59
CA LYS A 27 -4.65 -27.96 -10.80
C LYS A 27 -6.01 -27.52 -11.32
N HIS A 28 -6.34 -26.24 -11.13
CA HIS A 28 -7.58 -25.60 -11.56
C HIS A 28 -7.26 -24.25 -12.25
N PRO A 29 -6.46 -24.25 -13.34
CA PRO A 29 -5.97 -23.02 -13.98
C PRO A 29 -7.09 -22.12 -14.52
N ASP A 30 -8.20 -22.70 -14.97
CA ASP A 30 -9.39 -21.99 -15.47
C ASP A 30 -10.10 -21.19 -14.35
N GLU A 31 -10.12 -21.77 -13.14
CA GLU A 31 -10.75 -21.19 -11.94
C GLU A 31 -9.81 -20.23 -11.18
N SER A 32 -8.52 -20.17 -11.55
CA SER A 32 -7.52 -19.31 -10.90
C SER A 32 -7.80 -17.80 -11.04
N SER A 33 -8.68 -17.45 -11.97
CA SER A 33 -9.01 -16.09 -12.38
C SER A 33 -10.00 -15.37 -11.44
N LYS A 34 -10.63 -16.06 -10.49
CA LYS A 34 -11.70 -15.46 -9.66
C LYS A 34 -11.41 -15.29 -8.16
N GLU A 35 -10.42 -15.95 -7.58
CA GLU A 35 -10.17 -15.94 -6.12
C GLU A 35 -8.70 -15.76 -5.72
N ASN A 36 -7.98 -14.85 -6.38
CA ASN A 36 -6.58 -14.53 -6.03
C ASN A 36 -6.24 -13.04 -6.10
N LEU A 37 -7.13 -12.18 -5.63
CA LEU A 37 -6.73 -10.83 -5.29
C LEU A 37 -6.05 -10.90 -3.91
N ARG A 38 -4.74 -10.66 -3.83
CA ARG A 38 -4.14 -10.16 -2.58
C ARG A 38 -5.11 -9.10 -2.07
N GLU A 39 -5.68 -9.27 -0.87
CA GLU A 39 -6.67 -8.33 -0.34
C GLU A 39 -6.22 -6.90 -0.64
N SER A 40 -7.02 -6.16 -1.40
CA SER A 40 -6.66 -4.81 -1.81
C SER A 40 -6.54 -3.93 -0.56
N ARG A 41 -5.31 -3.56 -0.21
CA ARG A 41 -4.99 -2.86 1.05
C ARG A 41 -4.88 -1.35 0.90
N ILE A 42 -4.91 -0.84 -0.32
CA ILE A 42 -4.67 0.56 -0.63
C ILE A 42 -5.98 1.18 -1.09
N SER A 43 -6.59 2.06 -0.31
CA SER A 43 -7.76 2.83 -0.73
C SER A 43 -7.34 4.12 -1.45
N CYS A 44 -8.09 4.55 -2.46
CA CYS A 44 -7.89 5.88 -3.04
C CYS A 44 -8.37 6.96 -2.06
N PRO A 45 -7.53 7.91 -1.66
CA PRO A 45 -7.93 8.98 -0.75
C PRO A 45 -8.85 10.03 -1.41
N ASN A 46 -8.73 10.24 -2.72
CA ASN A 46 -9.54 11.23 -3.46
C ASN A 46 -10.92 10.68 -3.87
N CYS A 47 -11.14 9.38 -3.68
CA CYS A 47 -12.47 8.78 -3.74
C CYS A 47 -13.17 8.96 -2.39
N SER A 48 -13.50 10.20 -2.03
CA SER A 48 -14.30 10.51 -0.84
C SER A 48 -15.74 10.82 -1.24
N GLU A 49 -16.69 10.16 -0.58
CA GLU A 49 -18.14 10.31 -0.69
C GLU A 49 -18.62 11.78 -0.78
N LYS A 50 -18.84 12.30 -1.98
CA LYS A 50 -19.52 13.59 -2.15
C LYS A 50 -20.63 13.48 -3.19
N TYR A 51 -21.82 13.16 -2.71
CA TYR A 51 -23.03 13.77 -3.25
C TYR A 51 -23.53 14.75 -2.18
N VAL A 52 -23.37 16.05 -2.43
CA VAL A 52 -24.38 17.03 -2.01
C VAL A 52 -25.38 17.03 -3.16
N GLY A 53 -26.34 16.10 -3.13
CA GLY A 53 -27.40 16.06 -4.12
C GLY A 53 -28.37 17.19 -3.82
N ASP A 54 -28.38 18.23 -4.65
CA ASP A 54 -29.54 19.10 -4.76
C ASP A 54 -30.74 18.22 -5.12
N ARG A 55 -31.75 18.24 -4.25
CA ARG A 55 -33.05 17.62 -4.50
C ARG A 55 -33.65 18.34 -5.70
N ILE A 56 -34.04 17.63 -6.76
CA ILE A 56 -35.41 17.54 -7.31
C ILE A 56 -35.47 16.29 -8.22
N GLY A 57 -36.31 15.31 -7.88
CA GLY A 57 -36.70 14.24 -8.83
C GLY A 57 -36.94 12.89 -8.18
N VAL A 58 -38.20 12.61 -7.87
CA VAL A 58 -38.70 11.34 -7.33
C VAL A 58 -38.49 10.20 -8.33
N GLY A 59 -37.70 9.19 -7.98
CA GLY A 59 -37.50 8.02 -8.83
C GLY A 59 -36.67 6.89 -8.21
N ARG A 60 -37.37 5.95 -7.55
CA ARG A 60 -36.97 4.56 -7.19
C ARG A 60 -35.48 4.34 -6.85
N GLU A 61 -35.20 4.37 -5.56
CA GLU A 61 -33.93 3.99 -4.94
C GLU A 61 -33.59 2.51 -5.24
N ARG A 62 -32.57 2.27 -6.08
CA ARG A 62 -31.64 1.17 -5.81
C ARG A 62 -30.47 1.80 -5.06
N GLU A 63 -30.37 1.52 -3.77
CA GLU A 63 -29.15 1.73 -2.99
C GLU A 63 -28.05 0.87 -3.62
N MET A 64 -27.24 1.47 -4.48
CA MET A 64 -26.03 0.86 -5.01
C MET A 64 -24.86 1.41 -4.20
N GLU A 65 -24.47 0.67 -3.17
CA GLU A 65 -23.32 0.91 -2.30
C GLU A 65 -22.07 1.13 -3.16
N ARG A 66 -21.68 2.39 -3.36
CA ARG A 66 -20.53 2.77 -4.21
C ARG A 66 -19.23 2.46 -3.46
N SER A 67 -18.80 1.21 -3.63
CA SER A 67 -17.58 0.62 -3.08
C SER A 67 -16.35 1.52 -3.25
N SER A 68 -15.67 1.79 -2.13
CA SER A 68 -14.36 2.46 -2.12
C SER A 68 -13.38 1.68 -2.99
N TYR A 69 -12.84 2.30 -4.05
CA TYR A 69 -11.86 1.64 -4.90
C TYR A 69 -10.62 1.25 -4.08
N LYS A 70 -10.38 -0.07 -3.97
CA LYS A 70 -9.22 -0.64 -3.30
C LYS A 70 -8.26 -1.25 -4.33
N PHE A 71 -6.97 -0.97 -4.15
CA PHE A 71 -5.88 -1.37 -5.02
C PHE A 71 -4.93 -2.35 -4.31
N ILE A 72 -4.33 -3.24 -5.09
CA ILE A 72 -3.31 -4.20 -4.61
C ILE A 72 -1.93 -3.55 -4.58
N THR A 73 -1.63 -2.70 -5.56
CA THR A 73 -0.32 -2.07 -5.74
C THR A 73 -0.44 -0.56 -5.85
N LEU A 74 0.62 0.14 -5.48
CA LEU A 74 0.73 1.59 -5.69
C LEU A 74 0.58 1.95 -7.18
N THR A 75 1.18 1.19 -8.08
CA THR A 75 1.09 1.45 -9.53
C THR A 75 -0.37 1.45 -10.00
N SER A 76 -1.19 0.53 -9.49
CA SER A 76 -2.62 0.51 -9.78
C SER A 76 -3.35 1.73 -9.21
N LEU A 77 -2.97 2.20 -8.02
CA LEU A 77 -3.52 3.43 -7.44
C LEU A 77 -3.12 4.67 -8.26
N ILE A 78 -1.83 4.80 -8.64
CA ILE A 78 -1.34 5.93 -9.44
C ILE A 78 -2.06 6.00 -10.77
N HIS A 79 -2.20 4.87 -11.46
CA HIS A 79 -2.94 4.80 -12.72
C HIS A 79 -4.42 5.21 -12.57
N HIS A 80 -5.04 4.86 -11.44
CA HIS A 80 -6.39 5.33 -11.12
C HIS A 80 -6.44 6.83 -10.83
N LEU A 81 -5.48 7.37 -10.08
CA LEU A 81 -5.38 8.81 -9.81
C LEU A 81 -5.23 9.60 -11.11
N GLU A 82 -4.41 9.13 -12.03
CA GLU A 82 -4.24 9.75 -13.35
C GLU A 82 -5.53 9.69 -14.18
N LYS A 83 -6.22 8.56 -14.22
CA LYS A 83 -7.42 8.40 -15.08
C LYS A 83 -8.70 8.98 -14.49
N SER A 84 -8.92 8.82 -13.19
CA SER A 84 -10.18 9.14 -12.51
C SER A 84 -10.15 10.49 -11.82
N HIS A 85 -8.96 10.98 -11.47
CA HIS A 85 -8.78 12.27 -10.79
C HIS A 85 -7.91 13.26 -11.57
N ASN A 86 -7.37 12.87 -12.73
CA ASN A 86 -6.46 13.68 -13.54
C ASN A 86 -5.22 14.17 -12.74
N GLU A 87 -4.84 13.39 -11.72
CA GLU A 87 -3.71 13.64 -10.83
C GLU A 87 -2.49 12.88 -11.32
N LYS A 88 -1.49 13.58 -11.86
CA LYS A 88 -0.24 12.97 -12.29
C LYS A 88 0.71 12.84 -11.12
N VAL A 89 1.09 11.60 -10.80
CA VAL A 89 2.01 11.30 -9.70
C VAL A 89 3.41 11.06 -10.27
N PRO A 90 4.38 11.96 -10.07
CA PRO A 90 5.72 11.79 -10.61
C PRO A 90 6.44 10.64 -9.90
N ILE A 91 7.02 9.74 -10.70
CA ILE A 91 7.84 8.64 -10.22
C ILE A 91 9.27 8.86 -10.71
N ASN A 92 10.17 9.12 -9.78
CA ASN A 92 11.60 9.30 -10.05
C ASN A 92 12.33 7.98 -9.88
N LYS A 93 13.23 7.66 -10.82
CA LYS A 93 14.12 6.51 -10.72
C LYS A 93 15.54 6.99 -10.47
N LEU A 94 16.12 6.56 -9.37
CA LEU A 94 17.46 6.94 -8.94
C LEU A 94 18.32 5.70 -8.79
N SER A 95 19.63 5.87 -9.02
CA SER A 95 20.62 4.81 -8.84
C SER A 95 21.75 5.35 -7.98
N PHE A 96 22.19 4.54 -7.02
CA PHE A 96 23.27 4.85 -6.09
C PHE A 96 24.29 3.71 -6.10
N GLU A 97 25.55 4.02 -5.80
CA GLU A 97 26.61 3.01 -5.78
C GLU A 97 26.53 2.13 -4.53
N SER A 98 25.90 2.63 -3.46
CA SER A 98 25.73 1.88 -2.21
C SER A 98 24.50 2.29 -1.41
N MET A 99 24.11 1.42 -0.46
CA MET A 99 23.07 1.74 0.53
C MET A 99 23.42 2.96 1.39
N LYS A 100 24.71 3.26 1.61
CA LYS A 100 25.15 4.43 2.38
C LYS A 100 24.77 5.72 1.66
N GLU A 101 25.02 5.80 0.35
CA GLU A 101 24.64 6.96 -0.47
C GLU A 101 23.13 7.14 -0.51
N PHE A 102 22.38 6.03 -0.67
CA PHE A 102 20.93 6.07 -0.57
C PHE A 102 20.44 6.66 0.76
N TYR A 103 21.01 6.26 1.90
CA TYR A 103 20.60 6.81 3.20
C TYR A 103 20.92 8.29 3.36
N LEU A 104 22.04 8.76 2.80
CA LEU A 104 22.39 10.18 2.79
C LEU A 104 21.39 10.99 1.97
N TRP A 105 21.09 10.53 0.76
CA TRP A 105 20.08 11.14 -0.10
C TRP A 105 18.69 11.12 0.57
N LYS A 106 18.26 9.97 1.10
CA LYS A 106 16.98 9.83 1.81
C LYS A 106 16.87 10.85 2.95
N LYS A 107 17.94 11.04 3.74
CA LYS A 107 17.96 12.02 4.82
C LYS A 107 17.78 13.45 4.30
N GLN A 108 18.40 13.80 3.17
CA GLN A 108 18.24 15.11 2.54
C GLN A 108 16.80 15.31 2.03
N GLU A 109 16.21 14.30 1.39
CA GLU A 109 14.82 14.33 0.95
C GLU A 109 13.83 14.47 2.12
N GLU A 110 14.08 13.77 3.23
CA GLU A 110 13.25 13.87 4.44
C GLU A 110 13.30 15.27 5.06
N GLN A 111 14.47 15.92 4.99
CA GLN A 111 14.66 17.29 5.46
C GLN A 111 13.99 18.32 4.53
N SER A 112 14.06 18.12 3.21
CA SER A 112 13.48 19.05 2.24
C SER A 112 11.95 18.95 2.12
N SER A 113 11.39 17.75 2.32
CA SER A 113 9.96 17.48 2.20
C SER A 113 9.20 17.56 3.54
N ASP A 114 9.91 17.79 4.65
CA ASP A 114 9.38 17.73 6.02
C ASP A 114 8.54 16.45 6.26
N SER A 115 9.05 15.33 5.75
CA SER A 115 8.34 14.06 5.75
C SER A 115 9.29 12.90 5.86
N LEU A 116 9.05 12.06 6.87
CA LEU A 116 9.83 10.84 7.08
C LEU A 116 9.31 9.68 6.25
N TYR A 117 10.23 8.86 5.74
CA TYR A 117 9.99 7.61 5.03
C TYR A 117 10.43 6.44 5.90
N VAL A 118 9.46 5.70 6.45
CA VAL A 118 9.66 4.61 7.40
C VAL A 118 9.48 3.24 6.74
N GLN A 119 10.32 2.29 7.11
CA GLN A 119 10.21 0.89 6.70
C GLN A 119 9.39 0.12 7.75
N ASP A 120 8.29 -0.51 7.33
CA ASP A 120 7.41 -1.28 8.22
C ASP A 120 7.70 -2.79 8.24
N SER A 121 8.45 -3.26 7.23
CA SER A 121 8.76 -4.67 7.00
C SER A 121 10.26 -4.86 6.72
N GLY A 122 10.83 -6.00 7.12
CA GLY A 122 12.23 -6.32 6.82
C GLY A 122 12.53 -6.40 5.31
N CYS A 123 13.82 -6.52 4.96
CA CYS A 123 14.19 -6.70 3.56
C CYS A 123 13.66 -8.03 3.02
N ARG A 124 13.16 -8.03 1.77
CA ARG A 124 12.71 -9.22 1.08
C ARG A 124 13.69 -9.57 -0.04
N LEU A 125 14.31 -10.74 0.05
CA LEU A 125 15.17 -11.27 -1.00
C LEU A 125 14.33 -11.73 -2.21
N GLN A 126 14.77 -11.35 -3.40
CA GLN A 126 14.23 -11.76 -4.69
C GLN A 126 15.40 -12.04 -5.64
N GLY A 127 15.86 -13.29 -5.65
CA GLY A 127 17.09 -13.66 -6.36
C GLY A 127 18.29 -12.92 -5.78
N LEU A 128 19.04 -12.22 -6.64
CA LEU A 128 20.21 -11.41 -6.26
C LEU A 128 19.85 -9.99 -5.78
N ASN A 129 18.57 -9.73 -5.48
CA ASN A 129 18.11 -8.40 -5.07
C ASN A 129 17.48 -8.43 -3.68
N CYS A 130 17.86 -7.50 -2.81
CA CYS A 130 17.22 -7.23 -1.53
C CYS A 130 16.26 -6.04 -1.69
N LYS A 131 14.95 -6.29 -1.64
CA LYS A 131 13.91 -5.25 -1.76
C LYS A 131 13.47 -4.71 -0.41
N ARG A 132 13.44 -3.39 -0.29
CA ARG A 132 12.94 -2.64 0.87
C ARG A 132 11.89 -1.65 0.41
N TYR A 133 10.86 -1.47 1.24
CA TYR A 133 9.78 -0.53 1.00
C TYR A 133 9.75 0.48 2.13
N TYR A 134 9.77 1.76 1.77
CA TYR A 134 9.64 2.86 2.71
C TYR A 134 8.39 3.66 2.36
N TYR A 135 7.56 3.94 3.36
CA TYR A 135 6.32 4.68 3.20
C TYR A 135 6.37 5.95 4.03
N CYS A 136 5.63 6.98 3.63
CA CYS A 136 5.44 8.15 4.49
C CYS A 136 5.03 7.72 5.92
N HIS A 137 5.65 8.33 6.93
CA HIS A 137 5.40 8.00 8.33
C HIS A 137 3.95 8.23 8.76
N ARG A 138 3.22 9.15 8.10
CA ARG A 138 1.78 9.35 8.28
C ARG A 138 0.94 8.26 7.61
N SER A 139 1.46 7.58 6.58
CA SER A 139 0.74 6.55 5.80
C SER A 139 0.34 5.32 6.63
N GLY A 140 -0.85 4.81 6.37
CA GLY A 140 -1.37 3.57 6.91
C GLY A 140 -2.31 3.75 8.09
N VAL A 141 -2.79 2.62 8.61
CA VAL A 141 -3.74 2.56 9.73
C VAL A 141 -3.00 2.22 11.02
N PHE A 142 -3.29 2.97 12.08
CA PHE A 142 -2.76 2.67 13.40
C PHE A 142 -3.33 1.34 13.90
N LYS A 143 -2.44 0.41 14.27
CA LYS A 143 -2.81 -0.86 14.89
C LYS A 143 -2.29 -0.85 16.32
N ALA A 144 -3.19 -0.75 17.30
CA ALA A 144 -2.84 -0.89 18.70
C ALA A 144 -2.20 -2.27 18.93
N LYS A 145 -1.05 -2.29 19.62
CA LYS A 145 -0.37 -3.53 20.02
C LYS A 145 -0.24 -3.55 21.54
N GLY A 146 -0.60 -4.65 22.18
CA GLY A 146 -0.50 -4.85 23.64
C GLY A 146 -1.83 -5.18 24.31
N LYS A 147 -1.81 -5.39 25.63
CA LYS A 147 -2.99 -5.78 26.45
C LYS A 147 -3.96 -4.62 26.74
N GLY A 148 -3.81 -3.46 26.08
CA GLY A 148 -4.63 -2.26 26.38
C GLY A 148 -4.35 -1.59 27.73
N LEU A 149 -3.33 -2.03 28.47
CA LEU A 149 -3.00 -1.54 29.82
C LEU A 149 -2.39 -0.12 29.85
N ARG A 150 -2.05 0.43 28.69
CA ARG A 150 -1.53 1.80 28.57
C ARG A 150 -2.51 2.60 27.72
N VAL A 151 -3.05 3.66 28.31
CA VAL A 151 -3.81 4.69 27.58
C VAL A 151 -2.86 5.38 26.61
N LEU A 152 -3.31 5.66 25.39
CA LEU A 152 -2.52 6.42 24.42
C LEU A 152 -2.21 7.81 24.99
N LYS A 153 -1.08 8.39 24.58
CA LYS A 153 -0.81 9.82 24.83
C LYS A 153 -1.97 10.65 24.25
N ILE A 154 -2.28 11.79 24.85
CA ILE A 154 -3.33 12.72 24.38
C ILE A 154 -3.18 13.03 22.88
N GLN A 155 -1.94 13.15 22.39
CA GLN A 155 -1.60 13.40 20.98
C GLN A 155 -1.94 12.25 20.01
N GLY A 156 -2.19 11.02 20.51
CA GLY A 156 -2.58 9.89 19.67
C GLY A 156 -1.50 9.38 18.71
N SER A 157 -1.93 8.80 17.59
CA SER A 157 -1.04 8.29 16.52
C SER A 157 -0.85 9.34 15.43
N CYS A 158 0.36 9.42 14.86
CA CYS A 158 0.64 10.24 13.67
C CYS A 158 0.08 9.67 12.35
N LYS A 159 -0.53 8.47 12.40
CA LYS A 159 -1.11 7.79 11.24
C LYS A 159 -2.42 8.44 10.82
N ILE A 160 -2.57 8.75 9.52
CA ILE A 160 -3.78 9.37 8.96
C ILE A 160 -4.94 8.38 8.75
N ASN A 161 -4.75 7.10 9.11
CA ASN A 161 -5.68 6.01 8.85
C ASN A 161 -6.10 5.87 7.37
N GLN A 162 -5.24 6.36 6.48
CA GLN A 162 -5.38 6.32 5.02
C GLN A 162 -4.02 6.05 4.38
N PHE A 163 -4.04 5.66 3.10
CA PHE A 163 -2.80 5.43 2.36
C PHE A 163 -2.29 6.74 1.76
N CYS A 164 -1.02 7.06 2.02
CA CYS A 164 -0.31 8.14 1.34
C CYS A 164 0.47 7.59 0.14
N THR A 165 0.39 8.28 -1.00
CA THR A 165 1.15 7.91 -2.21
C THR A 165 2.65 8.10 -2.07
N ALA A 166 3.15 8.90 -1.13
CA ALA A 166 4.58 9.11 -0.95
C ALA A 166 5.28 7.84 -0.42
N ASN A 167 6.22 7.30 -1.20
CA ASN A 167 6.97 6.08 -0.87
C ASN A 167 8.26 5.94 -1.68
N MET A 168 9.14 5.05 -1.23
CA MET A 168 10.35 4.62 -1.91
C MET A 168 10.38 3.09 -2.00
N GLN A 169 10.60 2.57 -3.20
CA GLN A 169 10.88 1.16 -3.44
C GLN A 169 12.37 1.02 -3.75
N VAL A 170 13.11 0.36 -2.88
CA VAL A 170 14.57 0.25 -2.94
C VAL A 170 14.93 -1.19 -3.27
N SER A 171 15.76 -1.39 -4.28
CA SER A 171 16.32 -2.69 -4.67
C SER A 171 17.84 -2.59 -4.59
N GLU A 172 18.44 -3.37 -3.70
CA GLU A 172 19.89 -3.49 -3.57
C GLU A 172 20.35 -4.78 -4.22
N ASP A 173 21.28 -4.70 -5.15
CA ASP A 173 21.96 -5.86 -5.72
C ASP A 173 22.94 -6.43 -4.68
N THR A 174 22.71 -7.67 -4.26
CA THR A 174 23.50 -8.32 -3.21
C THR A 174 24.90 -8.73 -3.66
N VAL A 175 25.18 -8.68 -4.97
CA VAL A 175 26.49 -9.00 -5.55
C VAL A 175 27.30 -7.72 -5.75
N THR A 176 26.70 -6.70 -6.37
CA THR A 176 27.41 -5.46 -6.72
C THR A 176 27.31 -4.38 -5.66
N GLY A 177 26.33 -4.46 -4.75
CA GLY A 177 26.04 -3.42 -3.75
C GLY A 177 25.28 -2.21 -4.31
N LYS A 178 25.04 -2.16 -5.64
CA LYS A 178 24.33 -1.06 -6.30
C LYS A 178 22.88 -1.01 -5.89
N VAL A 179 22.35 0.20 -5.75
CA VAL A 179 20.99 0.44 -5.26
C VAL A 179 20.18 1.17 -6.31
N THR A 180 19.03 0.62 -6.65
CA THR A 180 18.02 1.27 -7.51
C THR A 180 16.81 1.65 -6.67
N VAL A 181 16.35 2.89 -6.82
CA VAL A 181 15.24 3.45 -6.06
C VAL A 181 14.16 3.96 -7.02
N THR A 182 12.93 3.51 -6.80
CA THR A 182 11.73 4.12 -7.38
C THR A 182 11.09 4.98 -6.30
N HIS A 183 11.11 6.29 -6.46
CA HIS A 183 10.64 7.26 -5.48
C HIS A 183 9.44 8.05 -5.99
N CYS A 184 8.41 8.16 -5.15
CA CYS A 184 7.28 9.06 -5.32
C CYS A 184 7.31 10.05 -4.15
N SER A 185 7.58 11.33 -4.45
CA SER A 185 7.61 12.41 -3.45
C SER A 185 6.25 13.06 -3.21
N GLN A 186 5.29 12.88 -4.12
CA GLN A 186 3.99 13.53 -3.99
C GLN A 186 3.14 12.83 -2.91
N HIS A 187 2.70 13.63 -1.93
CA HIS A 187 1.80 13.21 -0.86
C HIS A 187 0.35 13.43 -1.27
N ILE A 188 -0.31 12.38 -1.73
CA ILE A 188 -1.77 12.34 -1.94
C ILE A 188 -2.37 11.52 -0.81
N GLY A 189 -3.43 12.04 -0.20
CA GLY A 189 -4.14 11.43 0.93
C GLY A 189 -3.92 12.10 2.27
N HIS A 190 -3.02 13.07 2.34
CA HIS A 190 -2.98 14.06 3.41
C HIS A 190 -2.29 15.33 2.92
N THR A 191 -2.60 16.44 3.56
CA THR A 191 -1.76 17.64 3.46
C THR A 191 -0.48 17.40 4.25
N LEU A 192 0.64 17.94 3.75
CA LEU A 192 1.78 18.20 4.61
C LEU A 192 1.31 19.31 5.55
N ASP A 193 1.10 18.97 6.82
CA ASP A 193 0.90 19.99 7.84
C ASP A 193 2.20 20.78 7.88
N MET A 194 2.22 21.95 7.25
CA MET A 194 3.23 22.95 7.56
C MET A 194 3.03 23.29 9.04
N SER A 195 3.75 22.60 9.91
CA SER A 195 3.80 22.95 11.33
C SER A 195 4.41 24.34 11.45
N SER A 196 3.54 25.33 11.58
CA SER A 196 3.86 26.68 12.07
C SER A 196 3.63 26.71 13.58
#